data_AF-A0A960PSA5-F1
#
_entry.id   AF-A0A960PSA5-F1
#
_cell.length_a   1.000
_cell.length_b   1.000
_cell.length_c   1.000
_cell.angle_alpha   90.00
_cell.angle_beta   90.00
_cell.angle_gamma   90.00
#
_symmetry.space_group_name_H-M   'P 1'
#
loop_
_entity.id
_entity.type
_entity.pdbx_description
1 polymer ?
#
loop_
_entity_poly.entity_id
_entity_poly.type
_entity_poly.pdbx_seq_one_letter_code
_entity_poly.pdbx_strand_id
1 'polypeptide(L)'
;MPTNSTEATPTARRARLVHDDRGQVLKIPKDLALDCEEVRIFRKGTRLVLEPVPKPTGLAALLASWSALPEELPDPDADLLPLDDVSL
;
A
#
# COMPACT_ATOMS: atom_id res chain seq x y z
N MET A 1 -27.11 16.32 -18.79
CA MET A 1 -26.80 15.92 -17.39
C MET A 1 -25.28 15.96 -17.22
N PRO A 2 -24.70 16.97 -16.55
CA PRO A 2 -23.40 16.79 -15.91
C PRO A 2 -23.61 16.62 -14.40
N THR A 3 -23.08 15.51 -13.87
CA THR A 3 -22.95 15.25 -12.44
C THR A 3 -21.93 16.24 -11.87
N ASN A 4 -22.38 17.10 -10.95
CA ASN A 4 -21.52 18.04 -10.24
C ASN A 4 -20.67 17.24 -9.23
N SER A 5 -19.48 16.82 -9.64
CA SER A 5 -18.44 16.37 -8.71
C SER A 5 -18.19 17.52 -7.74
N THR A 6 -18.52 17.31 -6.47
CA THR A 6 -18.23 18.27 -5.40
C THR A 6 -16.71 18.41 -5.33
N GLU A 7 -16.16 19.45 -5.96
CA GLU A 7 -14.77 19.85 -5.78
C GLU A 7 -14.63 20.28 -4.33
N ALA A 8 -14.16 19.37 -3.48
CA ALA A 8 -13.73 19.69 -2.13
C ALA A 8 -12.68 20.79 -2.24
N THR A 9 -13.02 22.01 -1.81
CA THR A 9 -12.10 23.14 -1.86
C THR A 9 -10.84 22.77 -1.07
N PRO A 10 -9.65 22.75 -1.70
CA PRO A 10 -8.45 22.27 -1.02
C PRO A 10 -8.11 23.22 0.13
N THR A 11 -8.13 22.69 1.35
CA THR A 11 -7.80 23.43 2.57
C THR A 11 -6.29 23.71 2.58
N ALA A 12 -5.87 24.79 1.93
CA ALA A 12 -4.46 25.19 1.90
C ALA A 12 -4.03 25.77 3.26
N ARG A 13 -2.95 25.24 3.83
CA ARG A 13 -2.32 25.77 5.05
C ARG A 13 -0.93 26.29 4.74
N ARG A 14 -0.62 27.47 5.28
CA ARG A 14 0.75 28.00 5.26
C ARG A 14 1.50 27.36 6.44
N ALA A 15 2.59 26.65 6.14
CA ALA A 15 3.47 26.06 7.12
C ALA A 15 4.89 26.60 6.94
N ARG A 16 5.70 26.56 8.01
CA ARG A 16 7.11 26.94 7.98
C ARG A 16 7.96 25.68 7.85
N LEU A 17 8.95 25.73 6.96
CA LEU A 17 9.98 24.70 6.82
C LEU A 17 11.05 24.91 7.89
N VAL A 18 11.43 23.82 8.55
CA VAL A 18 12.58 23.78 9.44
C VAL A 18 13.74 23.14 8.68
N HIS A 19 14.94 23.69 8.84
CA HIS A 19 16.14 23.14 8.21
C HIS A 19 17.00 22.50 9.30
N ASP A 20 17.61 21.38 8.97
CA ASP A 20 18.61 20.68 9.75
C ASP A 20 19.81 20.34 8.84
N ASP A 21 20.94 19.96 9.41
CA ASP A 21 22.16 19.63 8.64
C ASP A 21 21.94 18.47 7.65
N ARG A 22 20.90 17.67 7.88
CA ARG A 22 20.52 16.50 7.06
C ARG A 22 19.39 16.77 6.07
N GLY A 23 18.81 17.98 6.04
CA GLY A 23 17.75 18.33 5.09
C GLY A 23 16.68 19.29 5.61
N GLN A 24 15.49 19.22 5.02
CA GLN A 24 14.33 20.04 5.39
C GLN A 24 13.24 19.20 6.02
N VAL A 25 12.61 19.72 7.07
CA VAL A 25 11.47 19.12 7.77
C VAL A 25 10.25 20.02 7.62
N LEU A 26 9.15 19.45 7.11
CA LEU A 26 7.84 20.08 7.06
C LEU A 26 6.93 19.42 8.09
N LYS A 27 6.47 20.20 9.09
CA LYS A 27 5.43 19.72 10.00
C LYS A 27 4.08 19.79 9.30
N ILE A 28 3.50 18.63 9.00
CA ILE A 28 2.18 18.52 8.37
C ILE A 28 1.10 18.85 9.44
N PRO A 29 0.24 19.86 9.20
CA PRO A 29 -0.88 20.17 10.09
C PRO A 29 -1.84 18.98 10.25
N LYS A 30 -2.52 18.87 11.41
CA LYS A 30 -3.38 17.72 11.72
C LYS A 30 -4.52 17.50 10.71
N ASP A 31 -5.03 18.57 10.11
CA ASP A 31 -6.07 18.55 9.08
C ASP A 31 -5.58 18.03 7.72
N LEU A 32 -4.26 17.92 7.51
CA LEU A 32 -3.62 17.40 6.30
C LEU A 32 -2.78 16.14 6.59
N ALA A 33 -2.92 15.55 7.78
CA ALA A 33 -2.18 14.35 8.16
C ALA A 33 -2.58 13.18 7.26
N LEU A 34 -1.57 12.45 6.78
CA LEU A 34 -1.77 11.24 5.98
C LEU A 34 -1.82 10.03 6.93
N ASP A 35 -2.76 9.12 6.69
CA ASP A 35 -2.86 7.85 7.41
C ASP A 35 -1.88 6.82 6.81
N CYS A 36 -0.60 7.13 6.85
CA CYS A 36 0.47 6.28 6.34
C CYS A 36 1.76 6.50 7.13
N GLU A 37 2.63 5.49 7.16
CA GLU A 37 3.94 5.60 7.81
C GLU A 37 5.03 6.02 6.84
N GLU A 38 4.88 5.72 5.54
CA GLU A 38 5.86 5.99 4.51
C GLU A 38 5.23 6.73 3.34
N VAL A 39 5.98 7.68 2.77
CA VAL A 39 5.57 8.48 1.62
C VAL A 39 6.70 8.56 0.60
N ARG A 40 6.35 8.49 -0.67
CA ARG A 40 7.24 8.84 -1.78
C ARG A 40 7.19 10.34 -1.99
N ILE A 41 8.37 10.95 -2.04
CA ILE A 41 8.53 12.38 -2.26
C ILE A 41 9.13 12.60 -3.63
N PHE A 42 8.45 13.37 -4.48
CA PHE A 42 9.00 13.74 -5.78
C PHE A 42 8.57 15.16 -6.18
N ARG A 43 9.32 15.77 -7.10
CA ARG A 43 9.05 17.12 -7.59
C ARG A 43 8.27 17.06 -8.89
N LYS A 44 7.16 17.81 -8.96
CA LYS A 44 6.36 18.02 -10.18
C LYS A 44 6.33 19.51 -10.50
N GLY A 45 7.22 19.95 -11.39
CA GLY A 45 7.43 21.37 -11.68
C GLY A 45 7.90 22.13 -10.43
N THR A 46 7.10 23.08 -9.97
CA THR A 46 7.39 23.88 -8.76
C THR A 46 6.84 23.28 -7.47
N ARG A 47 6.12 22.15 -7.54
CA ARG A 47 5.46 21.52 -6.39
C ARG A 47 6.22 20.30 -5.91
N LEU A 48 6.28 20.11 -4.59
CA LEU A 48 6.66 18.85 -3.97
C LEU A 48 5.39 18.01 -3.80
N VAL A 49 5.39 16.78 -4.31
CA VAL A 49 4.27 15.84 -4.21
C VAL A 49 4.67 14.75 -3.22
N LEU A 50 3.75 14.49 -2.29
CA LEU A 50 3.83 13.44 -1.29
C LEU A 50 2.79 12.39 -1.65
N GLU A 51 3.23 11.17 -1.96
CA GLU A 51 2.34 10.06 -2.29
C GLU A 51 2.50 8.96 -1.22
N PRO A 52 1.42 8.55 -0.53
CA PRO A 52 1.47 7.46 0.45
C PRO A 52 1.99 6.18 -0.18
N VAL A 53 2.94 5.52 0.49
CA VAL A 53 3.28 4.14 0.18
C VAL A 53 2.29 3.26 0.93
N PRO A 54 1.40 2.53 0.22
CA PRO A 54 0.48 1.64 0.89
C PRO A 54 1.29 0.57 1.60
N LYS A 55 1.01 0.36 2.90
CA LYS A 55 1.50 -0.83 3.57
C LYS A 55 0.89 -2.04 2.87
N PRO A 56 1.68 -3.10 2.62
CA PRO A 56 1.12 -4.35 2.18
C PRO A 56 0.28 -4.89 3.35
N THR A 57 -1.03 -4.73 3.26
CA THR A 57 -2.00 -5.14 4.29
C THR A 57 -2.75 -6.37 3.83
N GLY A 58 -3.15 -7.20 4.81
CA GLY A 58 -4.00 -8.37 4.58
C GLY A 58 -3.25 -9.68 4.38
N LEU A 59 -4.01 -10.77 4.34
CA LEU A 59 -3.49 -12.13 4.21
C LEU A 59 -2.63 -12.32 2.96
N ALA A 60 -3.03 -11.72 1.84
CA ALA A 60 -2.30 -11.82 0.58
C ALA A 60 -0.88 -11.23 0.68
N ALA A 61 -0.74 -10.06 1.30
CA ALA A 61 0.55 -9.43 1.56
C ALA A 61 1.43 -10.27 2.48
N LEU A 62 0.84 -10.87 3.52
CA LEU A 62 1.56 -11.74 4.45
C LEU A 62 2.04 -13.01 3.75
N LEU A 63 1.18 -13.70 2.99
CA LEU A 63 1.55 -14.89 2.23
C LEU A 63 2.64 -14.60 1.20
N ALA A 64 2.58 -13.45 0.52
CA ALA A 64 3.61 -13.02 -0.42
C ALA A 64 4.98 -12.75 0.24
N SER A 65 5.01 -12.49 1.55
CA SER A 65 6.25 -12.29 2.30
C SER A 65 6.92 -13.59 2.77
N TRP A 66 6.23 -14.74 2.67
CA TRP A 66 6.75 -16.02 3.15
C TRP A 66 7.72 -16.63 2.14
N SER A 67 8.83 -17.16 2.64
CA SER A 67 9.75 -17.98 1.86
C SER A 67 9.21 -19.39 1.67
N ALA A 68 9.56 -20.04 0.56
CA ALA A 68 9.24 -21.45 0.35
C ALA A 68 9.80 -22.31 1.50
N LEU A 69 9.00 -23.28 1.97
CA LEU A 69 9.50 -24.30 2.87
C LEU A 69 10.49 -25.21 2.11
N PRO A 70 11.58 -25.64 2.75
CA PRO A 70 12.58 -26.50 2.12
C PRO A 70 12.12 -27.97 2.00
N GLU A 71 10.96 -28.30 2.56
CA GLU A 71 10.39 -29.65 2.58
C GLU A 71 9.42 -29.83 1.40
N GLU A 72 9.48 -31.00 0.76
CA GLU A 72 8.47 -31.38 -0.22
C GLU A 72 7.18 -31.77 0.47
N LEU A 73 6.04 -31.29 -0.05
CA LEU A 73 4.75 -31.74 0.44
C LEU A 73 4.59 -33.24 0.15
N PRO A 74 4.05 -34.02 1.11
CA PRO A 74 3.75 -35.42 0.86
C PRO A 74 2.70 -35.54 -0.25
N ASP A 75 2.71 -36.66 -0.95
CA ASP A 75 1.68 -36.97 -1.96
C ASP A 75 0.29 -36.96 -1.30
N PRO A 76 -0.60 -36.02 -1.67
CA PRO A 76 -1.93 -35.91 -1.07
C PRO A 76 -2.81 -37.12 -1.41
N ASP A 77 -2.47 -37.86 -2.47
CA ASP A 77 -3.27 -38.98 -2.97
C ASP A 77 -2.76 -40.33 -2.46
N ALA A 78 -1.70 -40.35 -1.64
CA ALA A 78 -1.03 -41.58 -1.19
C ALA A 78 -1.96 -42.59 -0.51
N ASP A 79 -2.96 -42.09 0.22
CA ASP A 79 -3.93 -42.91 0.95
C ASP A 79 -5.33 -42.94 0.29
N LEU A 80 -5.47 -42.34 -0.90
CA LEU A 80 -6.76 -42.30 -1.58
C LEU A 80 -7.09 -43.64 -2.26
N LEU A 81 -8.36 -44.01 -2.16
CA LEU A 81 -8.92 -45.10 -2.94
C LEU A 81 -8.95 -44.71 -4.42
N PRO A 82 -8.87 -45.69 -5.34
CA PRO A 82 -9.01 -45.43 -6.77
C PRO A 82 -10.34 -44.74 -7.08
N LEU A 83 -10.33 -43.87 -8.10
CA LEU A 83 -11.52 -43.19 -8.59
C LEU A 83 -12.55 -44.22 -9.09
N ASP A 84 -13.83 -43.91 -8.86
CA ASP A 84 -14.92 -44.69 -9.43
C ASP A 84 -14.95 -44.54 -10.96
N ASP A 85 -15.34 -45.61 -11.66
CA ASP A 85 -15.61 -45.55 -13.09
C ASP A 85 -16.83 -44.66 -13.37
N VAL A 86 -16.63 -43.57 -14.11
CA VAL A 86 -17.70 -42.65 -14.53
C VAL A 86 -18.06 -42.93 -16.00
N SER A 87 -19.31 -43.30 -16.27
CA SER A 87 -19.86 -43.35 -17.63
C SER A 87 -20.31 -41.94 -18.05
N LEU A 88 -19.65 -41.36 -19.06
CA LEU A 88 -20.02 -40.08 -19.69
C LEU A 88 -21.04 -40.27 -20.81
#